data_AF-A9CBJ5-F1
#
_entry.id   AF-A9CBJ5-F1
#
_cell.length_a   1.000
_cell.length_b   1.000
_cell.length_c   1.000
_cell.angle_alpha   90.00
_cell.angle_beta   90.00
_cell.angle_gamma   90.00
#
_symmetry.space_group_name_H-M   'P 1'
#
loop_
_entity.id
_entity.type
_entity.pdbx_description
1 polymer ?
#
loop_
_entity_poly.entity_id
_entity_poly.type
_entity_poly.pdbx_seq_one_letter_code
_entity_poly.pdbx_strand_id
1 'polypeptide(L)'
;HPLYVLQRHLLKFQVIYPPDSIPLGYFRNEPVYSRDCLHLCHTRESWLKEAMTVRLHEKPAKVVKARLSMKRKLLQGSDSTPPTVEIFGPWQVEPYAPPKAENGIVPRNAHGNVDLFKPCMLPIGCAHLCLSGIQYIARKLGIDCAEAVVGWTFHGSGWAHPNIKGYVVCKESVPVLIDAWRTEQMNAAKLEHEERIERV
;
A
#
# COMPACT_ATOMS: atom_id res chain seq x y z
N HIS A 1 28.49 -10.30 12.46
CA HIS A 1 28.39 -10.99 13.75
C HIS A 1 26.91 -11.09 14.12
N PRO A 2 26.41 -12.21 14.67
CA PRO A 2 24.99 -12.40 15.00
C PRO A 2 24.49 -11.54 16.16
N LEU A 3 25.37 -11.07 17.05
CA LEU A 3 24.98 -10.29 18.24
C LEU A 3 25.41 -8.82 18.22
N TYR A 4 26.36 -8.45 17.36
CA TYR A 4 27.03 -7.16 17.43
C TYR A 4 27.07 -6.45 16.07
N VAL A 5 27.03 -5.12 16.12
CA VAL A 5 27.11 -4.26 14.93
C VAL A 5 28.02 -3.06 15.17
N LEU A 6 28.77 -2.71 14.13
CA LEU A 6 29.54 -1.46 14.05
C LEU A 6 28.75 -0.46 13.21
N GLN A 7 28.83 0.82 13.54
CA GLN A 7 28.14 1.89 12.80
C GLN A 7 28.48 1.89 11.30
N ARG A 8 29.74 1.62 10.93
CA ARG A 8 30.16 1.54 9.52
C ARG A 8 29.50 0.41 8.72
N HIS A 9 28.95 -0.61 9.39
CA HIS A 9 28.31 -1.76 8.74
C HIS A 9 26.79 -1.62 8.65
N LEU A 10 26.22 -0.49 9.09
CA LEU A 10 24.79 -0.24 8.95
C LEU A 10 24.42 -0.19 7.47
N LEU A 11 23.42 -0.98 7.10
CA LEU A 11 22.85 -0.88 5.77
C LEU A 11 22.13 0.45 5.60
N LYS A 12 21.83 0.78 4.33
CA LYS A 12 21.14 2.02 3.95
C LYS A 12 19.90 2.29 4.81
N PHE A 13 19.04 1.28 4.97
CA PHE A 13 17.77 1.35 5.69
C PHE A 13 17.87 0.97 7.18
N GLN A 14 19.06 0.95 7.75
CA GLN A 14 19.28 0.61 9.15
C GLN A 14 19.75 1.82 9.96
N VAL A 15 19.31 1.84 11.22
CA VAL A 15 19.62 2.86 12.23
C VAL A 15 19.85 2.18 13.57
N ILE A 16 20.71 2.76 14.41
CA ILE A 16 20.84 2.39 15.82
C ILE A 16 19.88 3.27 16.62
N TYR A 17 18.99 2.66 17.39
CA TYR A 17 18.03 3.35 18.25
C TYR A 17 17.90 2.62 19.59
N PRO A 18 17.75 3.34 20.72
CA PRO A 18 17.78 4.79 20.87
C PRO A 18 19.12 5.45 20.48
N PRO A 19 19.16 6.75 20.09
CA PRO A 19 20.40 7.43 19.68
C PRO A 19 21.50 7.47 20.75
N ASP A 20 21.10 7.37 22.01
CA ASP A 20 21.91 7.35 23.24
C ASP A 20 22.24 5.93 23.71
N SER A 21 22.06 4.92 22.84
CA SER A 21 22.43 3.53 23.13
C SER A 21 23.89 3.43 23.59
N ILE A 22 24.14 2.72 24.69
CA ILE A 22 25.49 2.56 25.26
C ILE A 22 26.27 1.53 24.46
N PRO A 23 27.50 1.83 23.98
CA PRO A 23 28.36 0.84 23.34
C PRO A 23 28.72 -0.28 24.32
N LEU A 24 28.67 -1.53 23.85
CA LEU A 24 29.10 -2.72 24.61
C LEU A 24 30.62 -2.82 24.73
N GLY A 25 31.35 -2.05 23.92
CA GLY A 25 32.80 -2.02 23.89
C GLY A 25 33.28 -1.32 22.64
N TYR A 26 34.59 -1.41 22.40
CA TYR A 26 35.23 -0.79 21.26
C TYR A 26 36.05 -1.82 20.50
N PHE A 27 35.93 -1.80 19.17
CA PHE A 27 36.76 -2.59 18.27
C PHE A 27 37.51 -1.63 17.36
N ARG A 28 38.85 -1.56 17.52
CA ARG A 28 39.70 -0.61 16.78
C ARG A 28 39.22 0.85 16.91
N ASN A 29 38.92 1.26 18.14
CA ASN A 29 38.37 2.58 18.50
C ASN A 29 36.98 2.89 17.91
N GLU A 30 36.29 1.92 17.31
CA GLU A 30 34.89 2.07 16.89
C GLU A 30 33.94 1.49 17.94
N PRO A 31 32.88 2.22 18.32
CA PRO A 31 31.89 1.72 19.26
C PRO A 31 31.13 0.52 18.65
N VAL A 32 31.04 -0.55 19.44
CA VAL A 32 30.30 -1.77 19.13
C VAL A 32 28.97 -1.74 19.85
N TYR A 33 27.87 -1.93 19.14
CA TYR A 33 26.52 -1.93 19.70
C TYR A 33 25.90 -3.33 19.67
N SER A 34 24.95 -3.59 20.58
CA SER A 34 24.06 -4.75 20.45
C SER A 34 23.27 -4.64 19.15
N ARG A 35 23.04 -5.77 18.48
CA ARG A 35 22.08 -5.82 17.37
C ARG A 35 20.64 -5.59 17.81
N ASP A 36 20.32 -5.65 19.10
CA ASP A 36 18.98 -5.31 19.59
C ASP A 36 18.66 -3.82 19.41
N CYS A 37 19.69 -2.96 19.38
CA CYS A 37 19.54 -1.54 19.06
C CYS A 37 19.49 -1.29 17.54
N LEU A 38 19.70 -2.32 16.71
CA LEU A 38 19.69 -2.19 15.25
C LEU A 38 18.27 -2.36 14.71
N HIS A 39 17.72 -1.29 14.15
CA HIS A 39 16.37 -1.33 13.61
C HIS A 39 16.35 -1.09 12.10
N LEU A 40 15.51 -1.88 11.42
CA LEU A 40 15.15 -1.64 10.03
C LEU A 40 14.12 -0.50 9.97
N CYS A 41 14.37 0.47 9.11
CA CYS A 41 13.52 1.62 8.89
C CYS A 41 12.92 1.56 7.48
N HIS A 42 11.70 2.05 7.35
CA HIS A 42 10.92 2.00 6.11
C HIS A 42 10.45 3.39 5.70
N THR A 43 10.16 3.58 4.41
CA THR A 43 9.51 4.81 3.93
C THR A 43 8.06 4.84 4.39
N ARG A 44 7.39 6.01 4.32
CA ARG A 44 5.97 6.14 4.65
C ARG A 44 5.10 5.15 3.85
N GLU A 45 5.38 5.01 2.56
CA GLU A 45 4.66 4.09 1.68
C GLU A 45 4.91 2.62 2.03
N SER A 46 6.12 2.28 2.46
CA SER A 46 6.44 0.92 2.89
C SER A 46 5.81 0.59 4.24
N TRP A 47 5.69 1.55 5.16
CA TRP A 47 4.92 1.38 6.40
C TRP A 47 3.42 1.22 6.12
N LEU A 48 2.87 2.00 5.18
CA LEU A 48 1.46 1.90 4.80
C LEU A 48 1.09 0.50 4.29
N LYS A 49 1.97 -0.15 3.51
CA LYS A 49 1.80 -1.55 3.08
C LYS A 49 1.72 -2.53 4.25
N GLU A 50 2.36 -2.19 5.37
CA GLU A 50 2.29 -2.95 6.61
C GLU A 50 1.07 -2.60 7.48
N ALA A 51 0.15 -1.76 6.98
CA ALA A 51 -0.95 -1.15 7.74
C ALA A 51 -0.46 -0.34 8.96
N MET A 52 0.63 0.41 8.76
CA MET A 52 1.18 1.33 9.74
C MET A 52 1.30 2.73 9.14
N THR A 53 1.07 3.76 9.95
CA THR A 53 1.26 5.17 9.57
C THR A 53 2.34 5.80 10.44
N VAL A 54 3.18 6.61 9.82
CA VAL A 54 4.12 7.46 10.57
C VAL A 54 3.31 8.51 11.31
N ARG A 55 3.57 8.67 12.61
CA ARG A 55 2.87 9.63 13.46
C ARG A 55 3.00 11.05 12.91
N LEU A 56 1.98 11.86 13.18
CA LEU A 56 1.95 13.24 12.73
C LEU A 56 3.15 14.01 13.33
N HIS A 57 3.79 14.85 12.51
CA HIS A 57 4.96 15.68 12.88
C HIS A 57 6.26 14.93 13.27
N GLU A 58 6.32 13.62 13.07
CA GLU A 58 7.52 12.83 13.35
C GLU A 58 8.66 13.15 12.37
N LYS A 59 9.87 13.40 12.91
CA LYS A 59 11.08 13.64 12.11
C LYS A 59 11.65 12.31 11.59
N PRO A 60 12.20 12.25 10.37
CA PRO A 60 12.78 11.01 9.86
C PRO A 60 13.95 10.54 10.72
N ALA A 61 14.00 9.24 11.03
CA ALA A 61 15.16 8.63 11.70
C ALA A 61 16.45 8.79 10.87
N LYS A 62 16.31 8.74 9.54
CA LYS A 62 17.43 8.92 8.60
C LYS A 62 16.90 9.39 7.24
N VAL A 63 17.70 10.16 6.52
CA VAL A 63 17.45 10.52 5.12
C VAL A 63 18.48 9.79 4.26
N VAL A 64 18.03 9.10 3.22
CA VAL A 64 18.91 8.27 2.37
C VAL A 64 18.74 8.63 0.90
N LYS A 65 19.77 8.38 0.08
CA LYS A 65 19.67 8.56 -1.38
C LYS A 65 18.56 7.67 -1.95
N ALA A 66 17.60 8.21 -2.67
CA ALA A 66 16.55 7.44 -3.33
C ALA A 66 17.10 6.69 -4.56
N ARG A 67 16.44 5.59 -4.92
CA ARG A 67 16.71 4.90 -6.20
C ARG A 67 15.84 5.55 -7.27
N LEU A 68 16.45 6.17 -8.27
CA LEU A 68 15.72 6.74 -9.40
C LEU A 68 15.06 5.63 -10.23
N SER A 69 13.76 5.76 -10.50
CA SER A 69 13.10 4.96 -11.52
C SER A 69 13.65 5.34 -12.90
N MET A 70 13.63 4.40 -13.85
CA MET A 70 14.14 4.64 -15.21
C MET A 70 13.45 5.83 -15.89
N LYS A 71 12.14 5.98 -15.69
CA LYS A 71 11.36 7.13 -16.14
C LYS A 71 11.85 8.46 -15.54
N ARG A 72 12.17 8.47 -14.24
CA ARG A 72 12.67 9.69 -13.57
C ARG A 72 14.11 10.01 -13.98
N LYS A 73 14.94 9.01 -14.30
CA LYS A 73 16.27 9.24 -14.91
C LYS A 73 16.17 9.91 -16.28
N LEU A 74 15.16 9.54 -17.07
CA LEU A 74 14.95 10.10 -18.42
C LEU A 74 14.39 11.54 -18.39
N LEU A 75 13.63 11.88 -17.34
CA LEU A 75 12.98 13.19 -17.18
C LEU A 75 13.80 14.19 -16.34
N GLN A 76 14.82 13.74 -15.60
CA GLN A 76 15.71 14.65 -14.89
C GLN A 76 16.60 15.37 -15.91
N GLY A 77 16.37 16.68 -16.08
CA GLY A 77 17.34 17.59 -16.70
C GLY A 77 18.64 17.66 -15.90
N SER A 78 19.50 18.63 -16.20
CA SER A 78 20.87 18.81 -15.66
C SER A 78 21.00 19.07 -14.16
N ASP A 79 19.97 18.77 -13.35
CA ASP A 79 20.00 18.96 -11.91
C ASP A 79 20.65 17.74 -11.25
N SER A 80 21.89 17.92 -10.78
CA SER A 80 22.80 16.83 -10.39
C SER A 80 22.57 16.31 -8.96
N THR A 81 21.67 16.92 -8.18
CA THR A 81 21.41 16.46 -6.82
C THR A 81 20.62 15.15 -6.82
N PRO A 82 21.17 14.05 -6.28
CA PRO A 82 20.46 12.78 -6.25
C PRO A 82 19.23 12.91 -5.34
N PRO A 83 18.04 12.47 -5.77
CA PRO A 83 16.85 12.55 -4.94
C PRO A 83 17.06 11.78 -3.64
N THR A 84 16.47 12.24 -2.56
CA THR A 84 16.51 11.60 -1.25
C THR A 84 15.15 11.03 -0.88
N VAL A 85 15.13 10.12 0.08
CA VAL A 85 13.92 9.57 0.68
C VAL A 85 14.10 9.48 2.20
N GLU A 86 13.04 9.83 2.91
CA GLU A 86 12.94 9.75 4.36
C GLU A 86 12.59 8.33 4.79
N ILE A 87 13.22 7.86 5.87
CA ILE A 87 12.93 6.54 6.45
C ILE A 87 12.66 6.68 7.94
N PHE A 88 11.73 5.86 8.42
CA PHE A 88 11.18 5.92 9.76
C PHE A 88 11.30 4.55 10.43
N GLY A 89 11.62 4.56 11.72
CA GLY A 89 11.74 3.35 12.53
C GLY A 89 10.39 2.87 13.09
N PRO A 90 10.33 1.64 13.65
CA PRO A 90 9.13 1.10 14.28
C PRO A 90 8.62 1.92 15.48
N TRP A 91 9.48 2.70 16.15
CA TRP A 91 9.07 3.59 17.26
C TRP A 91 8.32 4.86 16.79
N GLN A 92 8.37 5.15 15.49
CA GLN A 92 7.85 6.37 14.86
C GLN A 92 6.47 6.18 14.22
N VAL A 93 5.93 4.97 14.28
CA VAL A 93 4.70 4.59 13.62
C VAL A 93 3.62 4.18 14.61
N GLU A 94 2.40 4.16 14.11
CA GLU A 94 1.21 3.68 14.79
C GLU A 94 0.36 2.84 13.82
N PRO A 95 -0.54 1.98 14.32
CA PRO A 95 -1.45 1.22 13.47
C PRO A 95 -2.26 2.16 12.57
N TYR A 96 -2.39 1.80 11.29
CA TYR A 96 -3.22 2.52 10.34
C TYR A 96 -4.68 2.52 10.80
N ALA A 97 -5.25 3.72 10.96
CA ALA A 97 -6.67 3.91 11.21
C ALA A 97 -7.42 4.03 9.86
N PRO A 98 -8.24 3.04 9.46
CA PRO A 98 -8.98 3.13 8.22
C PRO A 98 -10.00 4.27 8.27
N PRO A 99 -10.15 5.04 7.17
CA PRO A 99 -11.15 6.10 7.09
C PRO A 99 -12.56 5.50 7.16
N LYS A 100 -13.53 6.31 7.57
CA LYS A 100 -14.93 5.91 7.67
C LYS A 100 -15.69 6.36 6.42
N ALA A 101 -16.53 5.49 5.89
CA ALA A 101 -17.48 5.85 4.83
C ALA A 101 -18.60 6.73 5.38
N GLU A 102 -18.96 7.75 4.61
CA GLU A 102 -19.99 8.72 4.99
C GLU A 102 -20.87 9.04 3.78
N ASN A 103 -22.19 9.15 4.02
CA ASN A 103 -23.19 9.49 2.99
C ASN A 103 -23.18 8.55 1.77
N GLY A 104 -22.91 7.26 1.98
CA GLY A 104 -22.81 6.28 0.90
C GLY A 104 -21.57 6.45 0.01
N ILE A 105 -20.59 7.26 0.40
CA ILE A 105 -19.35 7.51 -0.36
C ILE A 105 -18.18 6.73 0.25
N VAL A 106 -17.47 6.00 -0.62
CA VAL A 106 -16.26 5.26 -0.27
C VAL A 106 -15.07 6.23 -0.14
N PRO A 107 -14.36 6.25 1.00
CA PRO A 107 -13.15 7.06 1.14
C PRO A 107 -12.04 6.57 0.20
N ARG A 108 -11.36 7.49 -0.49
CA ARG A 108 -10.34 7.20 -1.49
C ARG A 108 -9.04 7.92 -1.19
N ASN A 109 -7.93 7.36 -1.67
CA ASN A 109 -6.64 8.05 -1.70
C ASN A 109 -6.58 9.09 -2.84
N ALA A 110 -5.43 9.77 -2.98
CA ALA A 110 -5.22 10.77 -4.03
C ALA A 110 -5.32 10.23 -5.47
N HIS A 111 -5.31 8.91 -5.66
CA HIS A 111 -5.47 8.25 -6.96
C HIS A 111 -6.93 7.86 -7.25
N GLY A 112 -7.87 8.13 -6.34
CA GLY A 112 -9.28 7.79 -6.51
C GLY A 112 -9.62 6.32 -6.22
N ASN A 113 -8.70 5.56 -5.62
CA ASN A 113 -8.88 4.16 -5.25
C ASN A 113 -8.63 3.94 -3.75
N VAL A 114 -8.82 2.70 -3.30
CA VAL A 114 -8.58 2.31 -1.90
C VAL A 114 -7.31 1.47 -1.83
N ASP A 115 -6.35 1.91 -1.02
CA ASP A 115 -5.17 1.14 -0.65
C ASP A 115 -5.60 0.02 0.33
N LEU A 116 -5.73 -1.21 -0.16
CA LEU A 116 -6.23 -2.37 0.60
C LEU A 116 -5.17 -3.48 0.67
N PHE A 117 -3.99 -3.18 1.22
CA PHE A 117 -2.89 -4.15 1.33
C PHE A 117 -3.12 -5.21 2.40
N LYS A 118 -3.87 -4.86 3.45
CA LYS A 118 -4.27 -5.76 4.54
C LYS A 118 -5.77 -5.64 4.79
N PRO A 119 -6.44 -6.71 5.29
CA PRO A 119 -7.88 -6.66 5.59
C PRO A 119 -8.28 -5.54 6.55
N CYS A 120 -7.42 -5.18 7.51
CA CYS A 120 -7.65 -4.09 8.46
C CYS A 120 -7.65 -2.69 7.82
N MET A 121 -7.24 -2.55 6.56
CA MET A 121 -7.25 -1.28 5.84
C MET A 121 -8.60 -1.00 5.17
N LEU A 122 -9.55 -1.94 5.22
CA LEU A 122 -10.90 -1.73 4.69
C LEU A 122 -11.56 -0.54 5.40
N PRO A 123 -12.04 0.48 4.66
CA PRO A 123 -12.74 1.60 5.26
C PRO A 123 -13.90 1.16 6.15
N ILE A 124 -14.05 1.83 7.28
CA ILE A 124 -15.10 1.52 8.26
C ILE A 124 -16.46 1.79 7.60
N GLY A 125 -17.36 0.81 7.65
CA GLY A 125 -18.66 0.89 6.98
C GLY A 125 -18.65 0.42 5.52
N CYS A 126 -17.52 -0.09 5.00
CA CYS A 126 -17.46 -0.66 3.66
C CYS A 126 -17.40 -2.20 3.65
N ALA A 127 -17.58 -2.76 2.47
CA ALA A 127 -17.34 -4.15 2.12
C ALA A 127 -16.44 -4.24 0.88
N HIS A 128 -15.63 -5.30 0.81
CA HIS A 128 -14.78 -5.61 -0.34
C HIS A 128 -15.40 -6.73 -1.18
N LEU A 129 -15.75 -6.43 -2.43
CA LEU A 129 -16.41 -7.35 -3.35
C LEU A 129 -15.47 -7.75 -4.49
N CYS A 130 -15.16 -9.05 -4.57
CA CYS A 130 -14.35 -9.64 -5.63
C CYS A 130 -15.22 -10.30 -6.71
N LEU A 131 -16.17 -9.54 -7.28
CA LEU A 131 -17.08 -10.01 -8.32
C LEU A 131 -16.76 -9.34 -9.66
N SER A 132 -16.68 -10.13 -10.73
CA SER A 132 -16.40 -9.60 -12.07
C SER A 132 -17.55 -8.72 -12.56
N GLY A 133 -17.23 -7.56 -13.12
CA GLY A 133 -18.21 -6.63 -13.70
C GLY A 133 -19.08 -5.88 -12.70
N ILE A 134 -18.90 -6.06 -11.38
CA ILE A 134 -19.72 -5.44 -10.34
C ILE A 134 -19.75 -3.90 -10.42
N GLN A 135 -18.66 -3.28 -10.89
CA GLN A 135 -18.53 -1.84 -11.08
C GLN A 135 -19.48 -1.28 -12.15
N TYR A 136 -19.85 -2.09 -13.15
CA TYR A 136 -20.82 -1.66 -14.16
C TYR A 136 -22.23 -1.63 -13.57
N ILE A 137 -22.55 -2.62 -12.73
CA ILE A 137 -23.84 -2.69 -12.02
C ILE A 137 -23.94 -1.55 -11.01
N ALA A 138 -22.88 -1.31 -10.22
CA ALA A 138 -22.83 -0.21 -9.26
C ALA A 138 -23.09 1.15 -9.96
N ARG A 139 -22.42 1.39 -11.09
CA ARG A 139 -22.63 2.59 -11.91
C ARG A 139 -24.06 2.70 -12.46
N LYS A 140 -24.66 1.61 -12.95
CA LYS A 140 -26.07 1.60 -13.41
C LYS A 140 -27.04 1.99 -12.29
N LEU A 141 -26.74 1.59 -11.05
CA LEU A 141 -27.57 1.86 -9.87
C LEU A 141 -27.23 3.18 -9.17
N GLY A 142 -26.22 3.93 -9.63
CA GLY A 142 -25.75 5.13 -8.95
C GLY A 142 -25.10 4.85 -7.58
N ILE A 143 -24.63 3.62 -7.35
CA ILE A 143 -23.95 3.23 -6.11
C ILE A 143 -22.46 3.54 -6.23
N ASP A 144 -21.92 4.23 -5.23
CA ASP A 144 -20.51 4.57 -5.19
C ASP A 144 -19.64 3.32 -4.99
N CYS A 145 -18.60 3.19 -5.82
CA CYS A 145 -17.63 2.11 -5.73
C CYS A 145 -16.21 2.61 -6.04
N ALA A 146 -15.21 2.03 -5.40
CA ALA A 146 -13.80 2.34 -5.62
C ALA A 146 -13.01 1.06 -5.87
N GLU A 147 -12.00 1.12 -6.75
CA GLU A 147 -11.09 0.00 -6.97
C GLU A 147 -10.29 -0.30 -5.69
N ALA A 148 -10.12 -1.58 -5.37
CA ALA A 148 -9.25 -2.01 -4.28
C ALA A 148 -7.85 -2.34 -4.81
N VAL A 149 -6.88 -1.47 -4.56
CA VAL A 149 -5.47 -1.71 -4.90
C VAL A 149 -4.83 -2.51 -3.78
N VAL A 150 -4.46 -3.76 -4.10
CA VAL A 150 -3.90 -4.71 -3.12
C VAL A 150 -2.39 -4.86 -3.21
N GLY A 151 -1.75 -4.18 -4.17
CA GLY A 151 -0.30 -4.22 -4.37
C GLY A 151 0.12 -3.68 -5.72
N TRP A 152 1.34 -4.01 -6.13
CA TRP A 152 1.89 -3.61 -7.43
C TRP A 152 2.68 -4.75 -8.07
N THR A 153 2.58 -4.82 -9.39
CA THR A 153 3.43 -5.65 -10.24
C THR A 153 4.47 -4.76 -10.93
N PHE A 154 5.71 -5.24 -10.98
CA PHE A 154 6.82 -4.55 -11.62
C PHE A 154 7.23 -5.36 -12.85
N HIS A 155 7.07 -4.79 -14.04
CA HIS A 155 7.54 -5.41 -15.27
C HIS A 155 9.02 -5.11 -15.50
N GLY A 156 9.71 -5.95 -16.28
CA GLY A 156 11.14 -5.82 -16.59
C GLY A 156 11.53 -4.49 -17.25
N SER A 157 10.55 -3.78 -17.84
CA SER A 157 10.69 -2.43 -18.40
C SER A 157 10.75 -1.30 -17.35
N GLY A 158 10.64 -1.62 -16.06
CA GLY A 158 10.72 -0.66 -14.96
C GLY A 158 9.42 0.10 -14.66
N TRP A 159 8.30 -0.32 -15.26
CA TRP A 159 6.97 0.19 -14.96
C TRP A 159 6.30 -0.59 -13.83
N ALA A 160 5.61 0.14 -12.96
CA ALA A 160 4.82 -0.39 -11.87
C ALA A 160 3.33 -0.27 -12.22
N HIS A 161 2.60 -1.38 -12.17
CA HIS A 161 1.16 -1.43 -12.39
C HIS A 161 0.44 -1.75 -11.08
N PRO A 162 -0.63 -1.03 -10.71
CA PRO A 162 -1.41 -1.36 -9.53
C PRO A 162 -2.14 -2.68 -9.74
N ASN A 163 -2.02 -3.58 -8.77
CA ASN A 163 -2.80 -4.81 -8.74
C ASN A 163 -4.16 -4.48 -8.13
N ILE A 164 -5.17 -4.35 -8.98
CA ILE A 164 -6.55 -4.14 -8.55
C ILE A 164 -7.19 -5.50 -8.34
N LYS A 165 -7.80 -5.72 -7.17
CA LYS A 165 -8.55 -6.94 -6.88
C LYS A 165 -9.89 -6.57 -6.29
N GLY A 166 -10.93 -6.56 -7.11
CA GLY A 166 -12.29 -6.24 -6.67
C GLY A 166 -12.51 -4.75 -6.36
N TYR A 167 -13.67 -4.47 -5.76
CA TYR A 167 -14.15 -3.12 -5.50
C TYR A 167 -14.58 -2.97 -4.04
N VAL A 168 -14.35 -1.80 -3.47
CA VAL A 168 -14.86 -1.38 -2.17
C VAL A 168 -16.16 -0.62 -2.40
N VAL A 169 -17.20 -0.96 -1.62
CA VAL A 169 -18.52 -0.33 -1.63
C VAL A 169 -19.00 -0.11 -0.21
N CYS A 170 -19.88 0.86 0.00
CA CYS A 170 -20.54 1.05 1.31
C CYS A 170 -21.42 -0.16 1.65
N LYS A 171 -21.37 -0.60 2.91
CA LYS A 171 -21.96 -1.87 3.37
C LYS A 171 -23.48 -1.89 3.22
N GLU A 172 -24.13 -0.75 3.40
CA GLU A 172 -25.56 -0.54 3.21
C GLU A 172 -26.03 -0.83 1.77
N SER A 173 -25.18 -0.62 0.78
CA SER A 173 -25.50 -0.81 -0.64
C SER A 173 -25.26 -2.25 -1.13
N VAL A 174 -24.59 -3.09 -0.32
CA VAL A 174 -24.19 -4.44 -0.70
C VAL A 174 -25.38 -5.32 -1.09
N PRO A 175 -26.50 -5.39 -0.34
CA PRO A 175 -27.61 -6.27 -0.69
C PRO A 175 -28.19 -5.94 -2.07
N VAL A 176 -28.51 -4.66 -2.32
CA VAL A 176 -29.08 -4.18 -3.58
C VAL A 176 -28.12 -4.44 -4.75
N LEU A 177 -26.82 -4.18 -4.54
CA LEU A 177 -25.81 -4.37 -5.58
C LEU A 177 -25.60 -5.84 -5.93
N ILE A 178 -25.56 -6.72 -4.94
CA ILE A 178 -25.37 -8.16 -5.14
C ILE A 178 -26.58 -8.78 -5.84
N ASP A 179 -27.80 -8.40 -5.46
CA ASP A 179 -29.00 -8.93 -6.09
C ASP A 179 -29.10 -8.48 -7.55
N ALA A 180 -28.84 -7.21 -7.85
CA ALA A 180 -28.78 -6.72 -9.23
C ALA A 180 -27.70 -7.43 -10.05
N TRP A 181 -26.53 -7.68 -9.46
CA TRP A 181 -25.46 -8.42 -10.13
C TRP A 181 -25.88 -9.86 -10.45
N ARG A 182 -26.52 -10.56 -9.50
CA ARG A 182 -27.04 -11.92 -9.73
C ARG A 182 -28.04 -11.95 -10.87
N THR A 183 -28.98 -11.00 -10.91
CA THR A 183 -29.96 -10.89 -11.99
C THR A 183 -29.28 -10.69 -13.35
N GLU A 184 -28.29 -9.79 -13.44
CA GLU A 184 -27.55 -9.57 -14.69
C GLU A 184 -26.82 -10.84 -15.16
N GLN A 185 -26.14 -11.54 -14.24
CA GLN A 185 -25.45 -12.79 -14.56
C GLN A 185 -26.41 -13.88 -15.04
N MET A 186 -27.60 -13.99 -14.44
CA MET A 186 -28.62 -14.94 -14.88
C MET A 186 -29.16 -14.61 -16.27
N ASN A 187 -29.37 -13.33 -16.57
CA ASN A 187 -29.85 -12.89 -17.87
C ASN A 187 -28.80 -13.13 -18.97
N ALA A 188 -27.54 -12.80 -18.69
CA ALA A 188 -26.44 -13.08 -19.61
C ALA A 188 -26.30 -14.58 -19.92
N ALA A 189 -26.37 -15.43 -18.89
CA ALA A 189 -26.30 -16.88 -19.07
C ALA A 189 -27.47 -17.46 -19.88
N LYS A 190 -28.69 -16.92 -19.73
CA LYS A 190 -29.85 -17.30 -20.54
C LYS A 190 -29.64 -16.92 -22.01
N LEU A 191 -29.21 -15.69 -22.28
CA LEU A 191 -28.95 -15.21 -23.63
C LEU A 191 -27.84 -16.04 -24.32
N GLU A 192 -26.74 -16.30 -23.62
CA GLU A 192 -25.67 -17.16 -24.15
C GLU A 192 -26.15 -18.59 -24.45
N HIS A 193 -27.06 -19.12 -23.64
CA HIS A 193 -27.66 -20.44 -23.88
C HIS A 193 -28.56 -20.45 -25.11
N GLU A 194 -29.41 -19.43 -25.27
CA GLU A 194 -30.29 -19.25 -26.42
C GLU A 194 -29.48 -19.08 -27.72
N GLU A 195 -28.47 -18.20 -27.73
CA GLU A 195 -27.57 -18.04 -28.88
C GLU A 195 -26.83 -19.33 -29.23
N ARG A 196 -26.47 -20.15 -28.23
CA ARG A 196 -25.80 -21.43 -28.46
C ARG A 196 -26.75 -22.45 -29.10
N ILE A 197 -28.03 -22.43 -28.76
CA ILE A 197 -29.04 -23.28 -29.38
C ILE A 197 -29.27 -22.85 -30.84
N GLU A 198 -29.37 -21.55 -31.12
CA GLU A 198 -29.61 -21.03 -32.48
C GLU A 198 -28.45 -21.28 -33.46
N ARG A 199 -27.22 -21.49 -32.96
CA ARG A 199 -26.04 -21.79 -33.79
C ARG A 199 -25.87 -23.28 -34.13
N VAL A 200 -26.72 -24.16 -33.61
CA VAL A 200 -26.72 -25.62 -33.87
C VAL A 200 -27.81 -25.96 -34.88
#